data_AF-A0AA45W534-F1
#
_entry.id   AF-A0AA45W534-F1
#
_cell.length_a   1.000
_cell.length_b   1.000
_cell.length_c   1.000
_cell.angle_alpha   90.00
_cell.angle_beta   90.00
_cell.angle_gamma   90.00
#
_symmetry.space_group_name_H-M   'P 1'
#
loop_
_entity.id
_entity.type
_entity.pdbx_description
1 polymer ?
#
loop_
_entity_poly.entity_id
_entity_poly.type
_entity_poly.pdbx_seq_one_letter_code
_entity_poly.pdbx_strand_id
1 'polypeptide(L)'
;MAGTLRGMLDWRHAFGDTTPLSRHAFSAGDAFTIAGVPIAEDAAVIEAGIDLNLSDTARLGLSYQGQFGSGVQESGLKADLKVRF
;
A
#
# COMPACT_ATOMS: atom_id res chain seq x y z
N MET A 1 -3.59 -1.11 -32.12
CA MET A 1 -3.59 -0.86 -30.66
C MET A 1 -2.38 -1.55 -30.06
N ALA A 2 -1.42 -0.78 -29.55
CA ALA A 2 -0.28 -1.32 -28.80
C ALA A 2 -0.58 -1.17 -27.30
N GLY A 3 -0.26 -2.20 -26.52
CA GLY A 3 -0.42 -2.20 -25.07
C GLY A 3 0.87 -2.60 -24.37
N THR A 4 1.02 -2.21 -23.12
CA THR A 4 2.15 -2.60 -22.27
C THR A 4 1.61 -3.29 -21.04
N LEU A 5 2.16 -4.46 -20.74
CA LEU A 5 1.90 -5.18 -19.50
C LEU A 5 3.04 -4.90 -18.52
N ARG A 6 2.71 -4.70 -17.25
CA ARG A 6 3.66 -4.54 -16.17
C ARG A 6 3.26 -5.37 -14.96
N GLY A 7 4.27 -5.83 -14.22
CA GLY A 7 4.09 -6.53 -12.97
C GLY A 7 5.26 -6.25 -12.03
N MET A 8 4.99 -6.31 -10.73
CA MET A 8 5.97 -6.05 -9.67
C MET A 8 5.74 -7.03 -8.52
N LEU A 9 6.83 -7.41 -7.86
CA LEU A 9 6.85 -8.20 -6.65
C LEU A 9 7.90 -7.60 -5.72
N ASP A 10 7.47 -7.11 -4.56
CA ASP A 10 8.33 -6.49 -3.57
C ASP A 10 8.19 -7.16 -2.20
N TRP A 11 9.23 -7.04 -1.39
CA TRP A 11 9.21 -7.38 0.03
C TRP A 11 9.59 -6.16 0.86
N ARG A 12 8.81 -5.90 1.91
CA ARG A 12 8.98 -4.78 2.83
C ARG A 12 9.22 -5.33 4.22
N HIS A 13 10.27 -4.86 4.86
CA HIS A 13 10.59 -5.18 6.25
C HIS A 13 10.58 -3.89 7.08
N ALA A 14 9.88 -3.90 8.22
CA ALA A 14 9.80 -2.79 9.17
C ALA A 14 10.82 -3.01 10.29
N PHE A 15 11.71 -2.04 10.47
CA PHE A 15 12.77 -2.10 11.48
C PHE A 15 12.35 -1.42 12.78
N GLY A 16 12.87 -1.93 13.91
CA GLY A 16 12.61 -1.38 15.25
C GLY A 16 11.35 -1.97 15.89
N ASP A 17 10.84 -1.31 16.94
CA ASP A 17 9.60 -1.74 17.59
C ASP A 17 8.39 -1.47 16.67
N THR A 18 7.76 -2.53 16.20
CA THR A 18 6.57 -2.47 15.32
C THR A 18 5.27 -2.25 16.10
N THR A 19 5.30 -2.41 17.42
CA THR A 19 4.16 -2.16 18.30
C THR A 19 4.19 -0.72 18.79
N PRO A 20 3.25 0.14 18.35
CA PRO A 20 3.22 1.52 18.82
C PRO A 20 2.81 1.55 20.30
N LEU A 21 3.59 2.24 21.13
CA LEU A 21 3.28 2.46 22.54
C LEU A 21 2.92 3.93 22.76
N SER A 22 1.80 4.18 23.43
CA SER A 22 1.36 5.53 23.79
C SER A 22 1.21 5.66 25.30
N ARG A 23 1.86 6.66 25.89
CA ARG A 23 1.79 6.93 27.33
C ARG A 23 0.78 8.04 27.60
N HIS A 24 -0.16 7.76 28.50
CA HIS A 24 -1.23 8.67 28.89
C HIS A 24 -1.24 8.86 30.41
N ALA A 25 -1.83 9.97 30.87
CA ALA A 25 -2.08 10.22 32.28
C ALA A 25 -3.35 11.05 32.42
N PHE A 26 -4.12 10.83 33.48
CA PHE A 26 -5.18 11.74 33.89
C PHE A 26 -4.59 12.88 34.71
N SER A 27 -5.28 14.02 34.81
CA SER A 27 -4.78 15.24 35.47
C SER A 27 -4.36 15.06 36.94
N ALA A 28 -4.87 14.04 37.63
CA ALA A 28 -4.55 13.73 39.02
C ALA A 28 -4.23 12.23 39.24
N GLY A 29 -3.68 11.53 38.24
CA GLY A 29 -3.36 10.10 38.34
C GLY A 29 -2.00 9.73 37.74
N ASP A 30 -1.57 8.50 38.01
CA ASP A 30 -0.32 7.96 37.48
C ASP A 30 -0.38 7.76 35.96
N ALA A 31 0.79 7.86 35.33
CA ALA A 31 0.92 7.60 33.91
C ALA A 31 0.82 6.09 33.61
N PHE A 32 0.09 5.75 32.56
CA PHE A 32 -0.09 4.39 32.05
C PHE A 32 0.25 4.31 30.55
N THR A 33 0.59 3.12 30.08
CA THR A 33 0.96 2.88 28.68
C THR A 33 -0.08 1.99 28.01
N ILE A 34 -0.48 2.36 26.79
CA ILE A 34 -1.35 1.58 25.93
C ILE A 34 -0.53 1.11 24.72
N ALA A 35 -0.58 -0.18 24.43
CA ALA A 35 -0.08 -0.73 23.18
C ALA A 35 -1.16 -0.62 22.09
N GLY A 36 -0.79 -0.10 20.93
CA GLY A 36 -1.64 -0.08 19.74
C GLY A 36 -1.50 -1.35 18.90
N VAL A 37 -2.12 -1.35 17.73
CA VAL A 37 -2.02 -2.47 16.78
C VAL A 37 -0.63 -2.46 16.14
N PRO A 38 0.14 -3.56 16.21
CA PRO A 38 1.44 -3.64 15.56
C PRO A 38 1.31 -3.52 14.04
N ILE A 39 2.27 -2.86 13.40
CA ILE A 39 2.42 -2.98 11.94
C ILE A 39 3.06 -4.33 11.60
N ALA A 40 2.76 -4.87 10.42
CA ALA A 40 3.41 -6.09 9.95
C ALA A 40 4.93 -5.85 9.83
N GLU A 41 5.73 -6.65 10.52
CA GLU A 41 7.20 -6.61 10.42
C GLU A 41 7.65 -6.96 9.01
N ASP A 42 7.07 -8.01 8.43
CA ASP A 42 7.30 -8.42 7.06
C ASP A 42 6.02 -8.36 6.25
N ALA A 43 6.10 -7.79 5.05
CA ALA A 43 5.00 -7.74 4.10
C ALA A 43 5.48 -8.00 2.67
N ALA A 44 4.76 -8.87 1.95
CA ALA A 44 4.89 -9.04 0.51
C ALA A 44 3.93 -8.10 -0.22
N VAL A 45 4.40 -7.45 -1.28
CA VAL A 45 3.60 -6.58 -2.14
C VAL A 45 3.62 -7.11 -3.57
N ILE A 46 2.47 -7.13 -4.22
CA ILE A 46 2.33 -7.47 -5.63
C ILE A 46 1.63 -6.34 -6.37
N GLU A 47 2.06 -6.07 -7.59
CA GLU A 47 1.36 -5.21 -8.54
C GLU A 47 1.22 -5.91 -9.88
N ALA A 48 0.07 -5.77 -10.52
CA ALA A 48 -0.15 -6.14 -11.91
C ALA A 48 -0.89 -5.01 -12.62
N GLY A 49 -0.45 -4.62 -13.82
CA GLY A 49 -1.05 -3.53 -14.55
C GLY A 49 -0.94 -3.67 -16.06
N ILE A 50 -1.88 -3.02 -16.74
CA ILE A 50 -1.92 -2.93 -18.20
C ILE A 50 -2.17 -1.48 -18.60
N ASP A 51 -1.44 -1.05 -19.62
CA ASP A 51 -1.57 0.26 -20.24
C ASP A 51 -1.92 0.07 -21.72
N LEU A 52 -3.08 0.60 -22.14
CA LEU A 52 -3.62 0.48 -23.49
C LEU A 52 -3.58 1.85 -24.18
N ASN A 53 -2.88 1.95 -25.30
CA ASN A 53 -2.91 3.16 -26.13
C ASN A 53 -4.22 3.17 -26.93
N LEU A 54 -5.13 4.08 -26.57
CA LEU A 54 -6.42 4.27 -27.26
C LEU A 54 -6.24 5.06 -28.57
N SER A 55 -5.32 6.03 -28.56
CA SER A 55 -4.86 6.81 -29.71
C SER A 55 -3.41 7.27 -29.50
N ASP A 56 -2.86 8.06 -30.42
CA ASP A 56 -1.53 8.66 -30.27
C ASP A 56 -1.45 9.68 -29.12
N THR A 57 -2.61 10.16 -28.66
CA THR A 57 -2.73 11.16 -27.60
C THR A 57 -3.44 10.66 -26.34
N ALA A 58 -4.06 9.48 -26.37
CA ALA A 58 -4.85 8.95 -25.25
C ALA A 58 -4.41 7.54 -24.83
N ARG A 59 -4.26 7.32 -23.52
CA ARG A 59 -3.90 6.03 -22.92
C ARG A 59 -4.77 5.72 -21.71
N LEU A 60 -5.28 4.48 -21.65
CA LEU A 60 -6.02 3.94 -20.51
C LEU A 60 -5.13 2.96 -19.74
N GLY A 61 -4.91 3.23 -18.45
CA GLY A 61 -4.21 2.37 -17.52
C GLY A 61 -5.17 1.67 -16.55
N LEU A 62 -4.94 0.40 -16.29
CA LEU A 62 -5.60 -0.39 -15.24
C LEU A 62 -4.53 -1.11 -14.42
N SER A 63 -4.67 -1.13 -13.10
CA SER A 63 -3.74 -1.83 -12.20
C SER A 63 -4.43 -2.36 -10.96
N TYR A 64 -3.87 -3.44 -10.43
CA TYR A 64 -4.22 -4.05 -9.15
C TYR A 64 -2.96 -4.12 -8.28
N GLN A 65 -3.09 -3.74 -7.01
CA GLN A 65 -2.04 -3.84 -6.02
C GLN A 65 -2.55 -4.62 -4.81
N GLY A 66 -1.70 -5.50 -4.26
CA GLY A 66 -1.97 -6.22 -3.03
C GLY A 66 -0.79 -6.17 -2.08
N GLN A 67 -1.04 -6.05 -0.77
CA GLN A 67 -0.04 -6.16 0.28
C GLN A 67 -0.49 -7.19 1.33
N PHE A 68 0.40 -8.09 1.70
CA PHE A 68 0.12 -9.22 2.59
C PHE A 68 1.22 -9.37 3.63
N GLY A 69 0.87 -9.32 4.91
CA GLY A 69 1.77 -9.48 6.04
C GLY A 69 1.02 -9.91 7.30
N SER A 70 1.73 -10.07 8.41
CA SER A 70 1.10 -10.43 9.69
C SER A 70 0.09 -9.36 10.12
N GLY A 71 -1.20 -9.72 10.19
CA GLY A 71 -2.27 -8.78 10.56
C GLY A 71 -2.59 -7.70 9.52
N VAL A 72 -1.97 -7.74 8.33
CA VAL A 72 -2.16 -6.76 7.26
C VAL A 72 -2.53 -7.48 5.97
N GLN A 73 -3.72 -7.15 5.44
CA GLN A 73 -4.15 -7.55 4.10
C GLN A 73 -4.84 -6.36 3.45
N GLU A 74 -4.22 -5.82 2.41
CA GLU A 74 -4.74 -4.68 1.66
C GLU A 74 -4.75 -5.01 0.17
N SER A 75 -5.82 -4.61 -0.50
CA SER A 75 -6.02 -4.83 -1.93
C SER A 75 -6.64 -3.58 -2.55
N GLY A 76 -6.09 -3.12 -3.66
CA GLY A 76 -6.52 -1.91 -4.34
C GLY A 76 -6.58 -2.09 -5.85
N LEU A 77 -7.62 -1.54 -6.47
CA LEU A 77 -7.75 -1.42 -7.92
C LEU A 77 -7.65 0.05 -8.31
N LYS A 78 -6.95 0.33 -9.41
CA LYS A 78 -6.80 1.67 -9.96
C LYS A 78 -7.02 1.68 -11.47
N ALA A 79 -7.77 2.67 -11.94
CA ALA A 79 -7.93 2.99 -13.35
C ALA A 79 -7.54 4.46 -13.59
N ASP A 80 -6.85 4.75 -14.69
CA ASP A 80 -6.52 6.12 -15.09
C ASP A 80 -6.57 6.33 -16.60
N LEU A 81 -7.03 7.51 -17.02
CA LEU A 81 -7.05 7.94 -18.42
C LEU A 81 -6.12 9.15 -18.57
N LYS A 82 -5.09 9.01 -19.41
CA LYS A 82 -4.13 10.07 -19.73
C LYS A 82 -4.40 10.60 -21.14
N VAL A 83 -4.59 11.91 -21.27
CA VAL A 83 -4.79 12.59 -22.56
C VAL A 83 -3.76 13.71 -22.72
N ARG A 84 -3.13 13.80 -23.90
CA ARG A 84 -2.20 14.86 -24.29
C ARG A 84 -2.91 15.85 -25.21
N PHE A 85 -2.76 17.14 -24.94
CA PHE A 85 -3.35 18.26 -25.69
C PHE A 85 -2.26 19.08 -26.37
#